data_AF-A0A9E5U183-F1
#
_entry.id   AF-A0A9E5U183-F1
#
_cell.length_a   1.000
_cell.length_b   1.000
_cell.length_c   1.000
_cell.angle_alpha   90.00
_cell.angle_beta   90.00
_cell.angle_gamma   90.00
#
_symmetry.space_group_name_H-M   'P 1'
#
loop_
_entity.id
_entity.type
_entity.pdbx_description
1 polymer ?
#
loop_
_entity_poly.entity_id
_entity_poly.type
_entity_poly.pdbx_seq_one_letter_code
_entity_poly.pdbx_strand_id
1 'polypeptide(L)'
;LALAPIGSWSARFAAGGRVTLMTDTGCRRGTVLPLKASGHTFGDEVDRQPGTWDRVELRLDDPVDSAADLEPLGVNVGDYVA
;
A
#
# COMPACT_ATOMS: atom_id res chain seq x y z
N LEU A 1 -2.29 -1.59 4.04
CA LEU A 1 -3.43 -2.16 3.29
C LEU A 1 -2.92 -3.12 2.22
N ALA A 2 -3.47 -4.33 2.13
CA ALA A 2 -3.05 -5.30 1.10
C ALA A 2 -3.55 -4.89 -0.30
N LEU A 3 -2.79 -5.21 -1.35
CA LEU A 3 -3.11 -4.89 -2.74
C LEU A 3 -3.16 -6.14 -3.61
N ALA A 4 -4.08 -6.16 -4.57
CA ALA A 4 -4.12 -7.14 -5.64
C ALA A 4 -3.99 -6.43 -7.00
N PRO A 5 -3.18 -6.95 -7.94
CA PRO A 5 -3.07 -6.36 -9.26
C PRO A 5 -4.34 -6.54 -10.08
N ILE A 6 -4.63 -5.54 -10.90
CA ILE A 6 -5.53 -5.69 -12.04
C ILE A 6 -4.66 -5.83 -13.29
N GLY A 7 -4.72 -6.99 -13.94
CA GLY A 7 -3.87 -7.33 -15.09
C GLY A 7 -2.52 -7.96 -14.71
N SER A 8 -1.53 -7.87 -15.61
CA SER A 8 -0.24 -8.57 -15.51
C SER A 8 0.90 -7.69 -14.97
N TRP A 9 0.59 -6.68 -14.15
CA TRP A 9 1.58 -5.72 -13.67
C TRP A 9 2.43 -6.28 -12.52
N SER A 10 3.74 -5.99 -12.53
CA SER A 10 4.68 -6.44 -11.50
C SER A 10 4.70 -5.45 -10.32
N ALA A 11 4.57 -5.98 -9.10
CA ALA A 11 4.60 -5.20 -7.86
C ALA A 11 5.88 -4.36 -7.68
N ARG A 12 7.00 -4.80 -8.26
CA ARG A 12 8.28 -4.06 -8.23
C ARG A 12 8.17 -2.62 -8.77
N PHE A 13 7.25 -2.39 -9.70
CA PHE A 13 7.04 -1.08 -10.32
C PHE A 13 6.02 -0.24 -9.56
N ALA A 14 5.19 -0.88 -8.73
CA ALA A 14 4.26 -0.18 -7.86
C ALA A 14 4.98 0.35 -6.60
N ALA A 15 5.96 -0.39 -6.08
CA ALA A 15 6.73 -0.01 -4.89
C ALA A 15 7.39 1.37 -5.05
N GLY A 16 7.19 2.25 -4.07
CA GLY A 16 7.63 3.65 -4.07
C GLY A 16 6.69 4.60 -4.81
N GLY A 17 5.66 4.08 -5.50
CA GLY A 17 4.67 4.88 -6.20
C GLY A 17 3.69 5.55 -5.25
N ARG A 18 3.49 6.86 -5.44
CA ARG A 18 2.38 7.59 -4.84
C ARG A 18 1.11 7.28 -5.64
N VAL A 19 0.07 6.87 -4.93
CA VAL A 19 -1.20 6.44 -5.51
C VAL A 19 -2.38 7.19 -4.88
N THR A 20 -3.53 7.04 -5.50
CA THR A 20 -4.83 7.51 -5.03
C THR A 20 -5.70 6.30 -4.76
N LEU A 21 -6.21 6.17 -3.55
CA LEU A 21 -7.26 5.23 -3.20
C LEU A 21 -8.60 5.90 -3.47
N MET A 22 -9.43 5.28 -4.31
CA MET A 22 -10.78 5.75 -4.61
C MET A 22 -11.78 4.98 -3.75
N THR A 23 -12.37 5.67 -2.78
CA THR A 23 -13.43 5.14 -1.93
C THR A 23 -14.79 5.71 -2.35
N ASP A 24 -15.87 5.18 -1.79
CA ASP A 24 -17.23 5.72 -2.00
C ASP A 24 -17.41 7.15 -1.47
N THR A 25 -16.60 7.55 -0.50
CA THR A 25 -16.71 8.85 0.19
C THR A 25 -15.65 9.86 -0.28
N GLY A 26 -14.71 9.46 -1.14
CA GLY A 26 -13.75 10.36 -1.77
C GLY A 26 -12.41 9.70 -2.11
N CYS A 27 -11.45 10.53 -2.50
CA CYS A 27 -10.10 10.07 -2.81
C CYS A 27 -9.16 10.29 -1.63
N ARG A 28 -8.33 9.29 -1.32
CA ARG A 28 -7.25 9.37 -0.33
C ARG A 28 -5.89 9.21 -1.00
N ARG A 29 -4.85 9.80 -0.42
CA ARG A 29 -3.48 9.65 -0.91
C ARG A 29 -2.75 8.60 -0.10
N GLY A 30 -1.83 7.91 -0.75
CA GLY A 30 -0.92 7.00 -0.06
C GLY A 30 0.24 6.61 -0.94
N THR A 31 1.09 5.76 -0.38
CA THR A 31 2.29 5.24 -1.05
C THR A 31 2.31 3.73 -0.94
N VAL A 32 2.60 3.06 -2.05
CA VAL A 32 2.84 1.62 -2.05
C VAL A 32 4.25 1.35 -1.56
N LEU A 33 4.41 0.61 -0.48
CA LEU A 33 5.70 0.34 0.15
C LEU A 33 5.94 -1.16 0.33
N PRO A 34 7.19 -1.62 0.21
CA PRO A 34 7.57 -2.96 0.65
C PRO A 34 7.33 -3.12 2.16
N LEU A 35 6.97 -4.33 2.60
CA LEU A 35 6.88 -4.63 4.04
C LEU A 35 8.18 -4.28 4.79
N LYS A 36 9.35 -4.55 4.20
CA LYS A 36 10.65 -4.13 4.70
C LYS A 36 11.15 -2.85 4.02
N ALA A 37 10.46 -1.73 4.23
CA ALA A 37 10.85 -0.44 3.63
C ALA A 37 11.97 0.30 4.40
N SER A 38 12.15 0.03 5.70
CA SER A 38 13.09 0.76 6.56
C SER A 38 14.45 0.06 6.63
N GLY A 39 15.48 0.62 5.98
CA GLY A 39 16.85 0.12 6.09
C GLY A 39 17.42 0.19 7.52
N HIS A 40 16.98 1.16 8.33
CA HIS A 40 17.40 1.23 9.74
C HIS A 40 16.84 0.07 10.58
N THR A 41 15.64 -0.40 10.25
CA THR A 41 14.97 -1.48 10.99
C THR A 41 15.39 -2.85 10.47
N PHE A 42 15.57 -2.98 9.16
CA PHE A 42 15.73 -4.28 8.49
C PHE A 42 17.12 -4.51 7.86
N GLY A 43 18.00 -3.49 7.83
CA GLY A 43 19.35 -3.61 7.24
C GLY A 43 19.33 -4.18 5.83
N ASP A 44 20.24 -5.11 5.55
CA ASP A 44 20.38 -5.79 4.25
C ASP A 44 19.15 -6.66 3.86
N GLU A 45 18.19 -6.88 4.75
CA GLU A 45 16.98 -7.64 4.40
C GLU A 45 16.08 -6.87 3.44
N VAL A 46 16.19 -5.54 3.37
CA VAL A 46 15.44 -4.72 2.42
C VAL A 46 15.78 -5.09 0.98
N ASP A 47 17.05 -5.39 0.69
CA ASP A 47 17.55 -5.72 -0.64
C ASP A 47 17.18 -7.14 -1.09
N ARG A 48 16.86 -8.02 -0.13
CA ARG A 48 16.54 -9.43 -0.37
C ARG A 48 15.04 -9.71 -0.48
N GLN A 49 14.19 -8.73 -0.16
CA GLN A 49 12.75 -8.94 -0.20
C GLN A 49 12.26 -9.13 -1.65
N PRO A 50 11.51 -10.19 -1.96
CA PRO A 50 10.93 -10.37 -3.29
C PRO A 50 9.96 -9.24 -3.66
N GLY A 51 10.02 -8.78 -4.91
CA GLY A 51 9.12 -7.79 -5.47
C GLY A 51 7.77 -8.39 -5.91
N THR A 52 7.06 -9.02 -4.99
CA THR A 52 5.76 -9.68 -5.21
C THR A 52 4.62 -8.95 -4.50
N TRP A 53 3.38 -9.16 -4.93
CA TRP A 53 2.21 -8.43 -4.41
C TRP A 53 1.90 -8.72 -2.93
N ASP A 54 2.25 -9.91 -2.44
CA ASP A 54 2.18 -10.27 -1.01
C ASP A 54 3.24 -9.57 -0.14
N ARG A 55 4.20 -8.87 -0.77
CA ARG A 55 5.32 -8.20 -0.11
C ARG A 55 5.26 -6.68 -0.20
N VAL A 56 4.17 -6.14 -0.74
CA VAL A 56 3.91 -4.70 -0.77
C VAL A 56 2.56 -4.39 -0.12
N GLU A 57 2.44 -3.18 0.39
CA GLU A 57 1.20 -2.67 0.96
C GLU A 57 1.01 -1.20 0.58
N LEU A 58 -0.23 -0.76 0.52
CA LEU A 58 -0.55 0.67 0.51
C LEU A 58 -0.56 1.19 1.95
N ARG A 59 0.23 2.23 2.21
CA ARG A 59 0.14 3.04 3.43
C ARG A 59 -0.51 4.37 3.07
N LEU A 60 -1.60 4.71 3.75
CA LEU A 60 -2.29 5.98 3.55
C LEU A 60 -1.49 7.11 4.18
N ASP A 61 -1.62 8.30 3.60
CA ASP A 61 -1.04 9.54 4.15
C ASP A 61 -1.92 10.08 5.31
N ASP A 62 -3.16 9.56 5.46
CA ASP A 62 -4.08 9.87 6.55
C ASP A 62 -3.59 9.33 7.91
N PRO A 63 -3.87 10.01 9.04
CA PRO A 63 -3.52 9.54 10.38
C PRO A 63 -4.40 8.35 10.79
N VAL A 64 -3.91 7.14 10.54
CA VAL A 64 -4.60 5.87 10.78
C VAL A 64 -3.67 4.95 11.57
N ASP A 65 -4.09 4.56 12.77
CA ASP A 65 -3.30 3.67 13.65
C ASP A 65 -3.93 2.29 13.80
N SER A 66 -5.19 2.14 13.40
CA SER A 66 -5.96 0.90 13.52
C SER A 66 -6.90 0.67 12.33
N ALA A 67 -7.40 -0.56 12.22
CA ALA A 67 -8.42 -0.88 11.22
C ALA A 67 -9.73 -0.11 11.44
N ALA A 68 -10.07 0.25 12.69
CA ALA A 68 -11.28 1.00 13.01
C ALA A 68 -11.21 2.44 12.47
N ASP A 69 -10.02 3.02 12.37
CA ASP A 69 -9.82 4.37 11.84
C ASP A 69 -10.07 4.45 10.32
N LEU A 70 -10.09 3.31 9.63
CA LEU A 70 -10.35 3.22 8.20
C LEU A 70 -11.85 3.33 7.84
N GLU A 71 -12.74 2.89 8.74
CA GLU A 71 -14.20 2.95 8.55
C GLU A 71 -14.69 4.38 8.26
N PRO A 72 -14.37 5.42 9.06
CA PRO A 72 -14.81 6.78 8.77
C PRO A 72 -14.18 7.37 7.51
N LEU A 73 -13.04 6.82 7.04
CA LEU A 73 -12.42 7.20 5.78
C LEU A 73 -13.11 6.58 4.56
N GLY A 74 -14.04 5.66 4.78
CA GLY A 74 -14.81 4.95 3.76
C GLY A 74 -14.03 3.85 3.05
N VAL A 75 -12.91 3.40 3.62
CA VAL A 75 -12.03 2.41 2.98
C VAL A 75 -12.65 1.02 3.07
N ASN A 76 -12.85 0.38 1.93
CA ASN A 76 -13.43 -0.95 1.82
C ASN A 76 -12.54 -1.91 1.02
N VAL A 77 -12.70 -3.21 1.27
CA VAL A 77 -12.10 -4.24 0.42
C VAL A 77 -12.78 -4.18 -0.95
N GLY A 78 -11.98 -4.01 -2.01
CA GLY A 78 -12.47 -3.86 -3.38
C GLY A 78 -12.32 -2.44 -3.93
N ASP A 79 -11.98 -1.46 -3.08
CA ASP A 79 -11.67 -0.11 -3.53
C ASP A 79 -10.48 -0.10 -4.50
N TYR A 80 -10.60 0.76 -5.52
CA TYR A 80 -9.59 0.86 -6.58
C TYR A 80 -8.44 1.79 -6.16
N VAL A 81 -7.27 1.53 -6.73
CA VAL A 81 -6.05 2.31 -6.51
C VAL A 81 -5.42 2.63 -7.86
N ALA A 82 -5.03 3.90 -8.08
CA ALA A 82 -4.29 4.35 -9.28
C ALA A 82 -3.27 5.45 -9.00
#